data_AF-A0A7C4BEN5-F1
#
_entry.id   AF-A0A7C4BEN5-F1
#
_cell.length_a   1.000
_cell.length_b   1.000
_cell.length_c   1.000
_cell.angle_alpha   90.00
_cell.angle_beta   90.00
_cell.angle_gamma   90.00
#
_symmetry.space_group_name_H-M   'P 1'
#
loop_
_entity.id
_entity.type
_entity.pdbx_description
1 polymer ?
#
loop_
_entity_poly.entity_id
_entity_poly.type
_entity_poly.pdbx_seq_one_letter_code
_entity_poly.pdbx_strand_id
1 'polypeptide(L)'
;MGGAEYIPTYFLSRPSSPSRVTIRSVSLASSRGSKGLEARVRNRWYSRIKKLSNVLDEIHKVKGWSSKIKFLYDNLPNLKFFLSGSASLMLEKEASSDLAGRYFLVEVSPLSLKEFAELHLKKHVDIHLQRDELERVFPLWIKRPFPEIVEWRDESRVYEYIRELVTERVVKVDLPGIYGVRGPLLSALSELFLSNPGMILNLSSLARDLRVGKQVLEEHLFFLEFAKIIRVVKNFRPSTRAESRKMKKIYPFHLALSFPYHPSLDRGKILEALVAQRMERYWREGSREVDFIGADLQPIEVKAKEEVRAGELGSLIYFMKKYGRKEGTVVYEGTSREERINSLKINFRNIVDFLLE
;
A
#
# COMPACT_ATOMS: atom_id res chain seq x y z
N MET A 1 6.92 -6.09 -24.12
CA MET A 1 7.02 -4.92 -23.23
C MET A 1 5.69 -4.80 -22.51
N GLY A 2 5.58 -5.40 -21.33
CA GLY A 2 4.47 -5.20 -20.42
C GLY A 2 5.13 -4.88 -19.09
N GLY A 3 5.05 -3.64 -18.64
CA GLY A 3 5.41 -3.33 -17.25
C GLY A 3 4.41 -4.06 -16.37
N ALA A 4 4.84 -4.68 -15.27
CA ALA A 4 3.91 -5.17 -14.28
C ALA A 4 3.12 -3.96 -13.76
N GLU A 5 1.91 -3.84 -14.27
CA GLU A 5 0.91 -2.98 -13.68
C GLU A 5 0.55 -3.53 -12.31
N TYR A 6 -0.01 -2.67 -11.47
CA TYR A 6 -0.49 -3.05 -10.15
C TYR A 6 -1.72 -3.96 -10.31
N ILE A 7 -1.55 -5.30 -10.15
CA ILE A 7 -2.58 -6.30 -10.51
C ILE A 7 -3.22 -6.91 -9.25
N PRO A 8 -4.50 -6.64 -8.94
CA PRO A 8 -5.30 -7.57 -8.15
C PRO A 8 -5.41 -8.90 -8.90
N THR A 9 -4.84 -9.95 -8.30
CA THR A 9 -4.85 -11.32 -8.84
C THR A 9 -5.93 -12.12 -8.13
N TYR A 10 -6.91 -12.62 -8.90
CA TYR A 10 -7.98 -13.47 -8.41
C TYR A 10 -7.59 -14.94 -8.57
N PHE A 11 -7.79 -15.70 -7.50
CA PHE A 11 -7.60 -17.13 -7.45
C PHE A 11 -8.95 -17.80 -7.33
N LEU A 12 -9.37 -18.59 -8.31
CA LEU A 12 -10.55 -19.42 -8.19
C LEU A 12 -10.15 -20.81 -7.69
N SER A 13 -10.70 -21.25 -6.55
CA SER A 13 -10.51 -22.63 -6.07
C SER A 13 -11.77 -23.18 -5.44
N ARG A 14 -12.09 -24.46 -5.68
CA ARG A 14 -13.16 -25.17 -4.96
C ARG A 14 -12.69 -25.44 -3.52
N PRO A 15 -13.53 -25.21 -2.49
CA PRO A 15 -13.22 -25.67 -1.15
C PRO A 15 -13.14 -27.21 -1.17
N SER A 16 -11.94 -27.75 -0.99
CA SER A 16 -11.71 -29.18 -0.81
C SER A 16 -11.35 -29.42 0.65
N SER A 17 -12.37 -29.62 1.50
CA SER A 17 -12.24 -29.83 2.95
C SER A 17 -11.53 -28.69 3.72
N PRO A 18 -11.66 -28.58 5.05
CA PRO A 18 -11.13 -27.46 5.83
C PRO A 18 -9.62 -27.60 6.05
N SER A 19 -8.85 -27.77 4.99
CA SER A 19 -7.41 -27.56 5.02
C SER A 19 -7.19 -26.10 4.69
N ARG A 20 -7.05 -25.26 5.73
CA ARG A 20 -6.66 -23.85 5.58
C ARG A 20 -5.47 -23.75 4.62
N VAL A 21 -5.70 -23.33 3.38
CA VAL A 21 -4.62 -22.73 2.58
C VAL A 21 -4.47 -21.32 3.11
N THR A 22 -3.78 -21.20 4.25
CA THR A 22 -3.23 -19.94 4.68
C THR A 22 -2.14 -19.59 3.67
N ILE A 23 -2.44 -18.72 2.71
CA ILE A 23 -1.39 -18.03 1.94
C ILE A 23 -0.77 -17.00 2.90
N ARG A 24 0.08 -17.48 3.80
CA ARG A 24 1.10 -16.65 4.41
C ARG A 24 2.08 -16.28 3.31
N SER A 25 2.53 -15.03 3.31
CA SER A 25 3.69 -14.57 2.53
C SER A 25 4.72 -15.69 2.46
N VAL A 26 5.00 -16.16 1.24
CA VAL A 26 5.90 -17.31 1.04
C VAL A 26 7.30 -16.81 1.37
N SER A 27 7.78 -17.12 2.58
CA SER A 27 9.19 -16.97 2.90
C SER A 27 10.00 -17.93 2.01
N LEU A 28 11.04 -17.39 1.40
CA LEU A 28 11.93 -18.13 0.50
C LEU A 28 12.76 -19.15 1.30
N ALA A 29 12.24 -20.37 1.46
CA ALA A 29 13.06 -21.49 1.91
C ALA A 29 14.08 -21.90 0.83
N SER A 30 15.33 -21.94 1.26
CA SER A 30 16.54 -22.14 0.47
C SER A 30 16.77 -23.60 0.09
N SER A 31 17.41 -23.83 -1.05
CA SER A 31 18.17 -25.06 -1.31
C SER A 31 19.35 -24.71 -2.20
N ARG A 32 20.54 -25.13 -1.75
CA ARG A 32 21.90 -24.91 -2.26
C ARG A 32 22.05 -25.00 -3.79
N GLY A 33 23.06 -24.30 -4.30
CA GLY A 33 23.56 -24.46 -5.68
C GLY A 33 23.55 -23.16 -6.47
N SER A 34 24.70 -22.48 -6.44
CA SER A 34 25.07 -21.30 -7.20
C SER A 34 24.99 -21.54 -8.73
N LYS A 35 24.72 -20.45 -9.46
CA LYS A 35 24.66 -20.29 -10.94
C LYS A 35 23.35 -20.61 -11.69
N GLY A 36 22.25 -20.97 -11.02
CA GLY A 36 20.92 -21.14 -11.64
C GLY A 36 19.83 -20.15 -11.21
N LEU A 37 20.17 -19.08 -10.47
CA LEU A 37 19.24 -18.36 -9.60
C LEU A 37 18.32 -17.35 -10.32
N GLU A 38 18.79 -16.70 -11.39
CA GLU A 38 17.97 -15.77 -12.20
C GLU A 38 16.86 -16.50 -12.97
N ALA A 39 17.09 -17.76 -13.34
CA ALA A 39 16.06 -18.63 -13.85
C ALA A 39 15.15 -19.14 -12.72
N ARG A 40 15.67 -19.54 -11.55
CA ARG A 40 14.89 -20.28 -10.53
C ARG A 40 13.90 -19.47 -9.69
N VAL A 41 14.09 -18.17 -9.47
CA VAL A 41 13.15 -17.36 -8.66
C VAL A 41 12.00 -16.82 -9.51
N ARG A 42 12.32 -16.30 -10.71
CA ARG A 42 11.31 -16.09 -11.76
C ARG A 42 10.61 -17.42 -12.02
N ASN A 43 11.33 -18.52 -12.29
CA ASN A 43 10.71 -19.83 -12.47
C ASN A 43 9.98 -20.37 -11.24
N ARG A 44 10.18 -19.96 -9.98
CA ARG A 44 9.41 -20.61 -8.89
C ARG A 44 7.96 -20.14 -8.84
N TRP A 45 7.69 -18.88 -9.19
CA TRP A 45 6.33 -18.38 -9.45
C TRP A 45 5.93 -18.66 -10.91
N TYR A 46 6.76 -18.30 -11.90
CA TYR A 46 6.48 -18.50 -13.32
C TYR A 46 6.36 -19.98 -13.73
N SER A 47 7.06 -20.94 -13.10
CA SER A 47 6.91 -22.39 -13.39
C SER A 47 5.78 -23.04 -12.59
N ARG A 48 5.41 -22.49 -11.42
CA ARG A 48 4.17 -22.88 -10.73
C ARG A 48 2.97 -22.40 -11.52
N ILE A 49 3.02 -21.16 -12.02
CA ILE A 49 2.07 -20.54 -12.94
C ILE A 49 2.09 -21.21 -14.33
N LYS A 50 3.25 -21.61 -14.89
CA LYS A 50 3.31 -22.41 -16.14
C LYS A 50 2.73 -23.82 -15.98
N LYS A 51 2.75 -24.36 -14.76
CA LYS A 51 2.04 -25.61 -14.40
C LYS A 51 0.56 -25.37 -14.10
N LEU A 52 0.09 -24.13 -14.07
CA LEU A 52 -1.31 -23.77 -13.96
C LEU A 52 -1.81 -23.50 -15.38
N SER A 53 -2.68 -24.37 -15.86
CA SER A 53 -3.10 -24.40 -17.25
C SER A 53 -3.84 -23.13 -17.72
N ASN A 54 -4.25 -22.20 -16.85
CA ASN A 54 -5.06 -21.03 -17.24
C ASN A 54 -4.76 -19.78 -16.41
N VAL A 55 -3.88 -18.94 -16.93
CA VAL A 55 -3.70 -17.55 -16.49
C VAL A 55 -4.36 -16.66 -17.53
N LEU A 56 -5.32 -15.86 -17.11
CA LEU A 56 -6.03 -14.92 -17.96
C LEU A 56 -5.67 -13.51 -17.50
N ASP A 57 -4.86 -12.84 -18.29
CA ASP A 57 -4.42 -11.48 -18.04
C ASP A 57 -5.49 -10.49 -18.50
N GLU A 58 -5.71 -9.43 -17.73
CA GLU A 58 -6.65 -8.35 -18.07
C GLU A 58 -8.08 -8.84 -18.39
N ILE A 59 -8.58 -9.80 -17.60
CA ILE A 59 -9.84 -10.50 -17.87
C ILE A 59 -11.04 -9.55 -17.99
N HIS A 60 -10.98 -8.41 -17.31
CA HIS A 60 -12.04 -7.38 -17.32
C HIS A 60 -12.26 -6.76 -18.71
N LYS A 61 -11.29 -6.86 -19.63
CA LYS A 61 -11.44 -6.42 -21.03
C LYS A 61 -12.37 -7.33 -21.83
N VAL A 62 -12.63 -8.54 -21.33
CA VAL A 62 -13.52 -9.51 -21.99
C VAL A 62 -14.95 -9.30 -21.50
N LYS A 63 -15.86 -8.87 -22.39
CA LYS A 63 -17.27 -8.71 -22.04
C LYS A 63 -17.88 -10.03 -21.55
N GLY A 64 -18.58 -9.96 -20.41
CA GLY A 64 -19.25 -11.11 -19.78
C GLY A 64 -18.28 -12.20 -19.32
N TRP A 65 -17.04 -11.83 -18.99
CA TRP A 65 -16.02 -12.79 -18.58
C TRP A 65 -16.44 -13.59 -17.35
N SER A 66 -17.08 -12.95 -16.37
CA SER A 66 -17.47 -13.56 -15.09
C SER A 66 -18.39 -14.76 -15.28
N SER A 67 -19.42 -14.62 -16.12
CA SER A 67 -20.33 -15.70 -16.50
C SER A 67 -19.64 -16.82 -17.30
N LYS A 68 -18.69 -16.47 -18.19
CA LYS A 68 -17.90 -17.46 -18.94
C LYS A 68 -17.00 -18.28 -18.01
N ILE A 69 -16.35 -17.61 -17.07
CA ILE A 69 -15.52 -18.28 -16.06
C ILE A 69 -16.36 -19.15 -15.13
N LYS A 70 -17.55 -18.69 -14.73
CA LYS A 70 -18.50 -19.48 -13.96
C LYS A 70 -18.86 -20.78 -14.69
N PHE A 71 -19.21 -20.69 -15.97
CA PHE A 71 -19.52 -21.86 -16.80
C PHE A 71 -18.33 -22.83 -16.86
N LEU A 72 -17.12 -22.34 -17.09
CA LEU A 72 -15.93 -23.20 -17.15
C LEU A 72 -15.62 -23.83 -15.79
N TYR A 73 -15.76 -23.10 -14.68
CA TYR A 73 -15.55 -23.60 -13.32
C TYR A 73 -16.56 -24.70 -12.93
N ASP A 74 -17.81 -24.58 -13.38
CA ASP A 74 -18.86 -25.55 -13.10
C ASP A 74 -18.65 -26.86 -13.89
N ASN A 75 -18.23 -26.75 -15.15
CA ASN A 75 -18.08 -27.89 -16.06
C ASN A 75 -16.68 -28.54 -16.06
N LEU A 76 -15.63 -27.85 -15.57
CA LEU A 76 -14.25 -28.34 -15.57
C LEU A 76 -13.71 -28.41 -14.13
N PRO A 77 -14.08 -29.44 -13.34
CA PRO A 77 -13.87 -29.48 -11.89
C PRO A 77 -12.40 -29.53 -11.44
N ASN A 78 -11.47 -29.92 -12.31
CA ASN A 78 -10.04 -30.00 -12.01
C ASN A 78 -9.27 -28.75 -12.45
N LEU A 79 -9.96 -27.75 -13.00
CA LEU A 79 -9.35 -26.59 -13.62
C LEU A 79 -9.24 -25.43 -12.63
N LYS A 80 -8.01 -24.95 -12.42
CA LYS A 80 -7.73 -23.74 -11.64
C LYS A 80 -7.57 -22.55 -12.58
N PHE A 81 -8.08 -21.39 -12.16
CA PHE A 81 -7.99 -20.14 -12.90
C PHE A 81 -7.25 -19.09 -12.07
N PHE A 82 -6.38 -18.35 -12.76
CA PHE A 82 -5.70 -17.17 -12.24
C PHE A 82 -6.13 -16.02 -13.13
N LEU A 83 -6.92 -15.12 -12.57
CA LEU A 83 -7.43 -13.98 -13.31
C LEU A 83 -6.71 -12.74 -12.83
N SER A 84 -6.13 -12.02 -13.77
CA SER A 84 -5.50 -10.74 -13.54
C SER A 84 -6.44 -9.65 -14.05
N GLY A 85 -6.43 -8.50 -13.41
CA GLY A 85 -6.89 -7.28 -14.03
C GLY A 85 -6.33 -6.08 -13.29
N SER A 86 -5.81 -5.10 -14.02
CA SER A 86 -5.48 -3.79 -13.45
C SER A 86 -6.72 -3.21 -12.75
N ALA A 87 -6.52 -2.64 -11.56
CA ALA A 87 -7.54 -2.27 -10.56
C ALA A 87 -8.89 -1.86 -11.18
N SER A 88 -9.83 -2.81 -11.26
CA SER A 88 -11.18 -2.51 -11.72
C SER A 88 -12.26 -2.93 -10.74
N LEU A 89 -13.00 -1.93 -10.24
CA LEU A 89 -14.25 -2.07 -9.50
C LEU A 89 -15.22 -2.92 -10.31
N MET A 90 -15.15 -2.83 -11.64
CA MET A 90 -15.91 -3.68 -12.54
C MET A 90 -15.53 -5.16 -12.40
N LEU A 91 -14.23 -5.49 -12.32
CA LEU A 91 -13.81 -6.87 -12.11
C LEU A 91 -14.27 -7.35 -10.72
N GLU A 92 -14.08 -6.57 -9.65
CA GLU A 92 -14.54 -6.97 -8.31
C GLU A 92 -16.07 -7.09 -8.24
N LYS A 93 -16.81 -6.18 -8.87
CA LYS A 93 -18.28 -6.18 -8.92
C LYS A 93 -18.82 -7.37 -9.73
N GLU A 94 -18.26 -7.63 -10.91
CA GLU A 94 -18.64 -8.76 -11.78
C GLU A 94 -18.19 -10.11 -11.18
N ALA A 95 -17.04 -10.15 -10.51
CA ALA A 95 -16.60 -11.31 -9.73
C ALA A 95 -17.56 -11.57 -8.56
N SER A 96 -17.93 -10.52 -7.82
CA SER A 96 -18.85 -10.62 -6.69
C SER A 96 -20.25 -11.06 -7.10
N SER A 97 -20.72 -10.71 -8.31
CA SER A 97 -22.03 -11.13 -8.80
C SER A 97 -22.06 -12.60 -9.24
N ASP A 98 -21.13 -13.02 -10.10
CA ASP A 98 -21.23 -14.32 -10.78
C ASP A 98 -20.36 -15.40 -10.14
N LEU A 99 -19.32 -15.01 -9.40
CA LEU A 99 -18.32 -15.88 -8.79
C LEU A 99 -18.37 -15.85 -7.25
N ALA A 100 -19.45 -15.32 -6.66
CA ALA A 100 -19.64 -15.23 -5.21
C ALA A 100 -19.25 -16.55 -4.49
N GLY A 101 -18.32 -16.45 -3.54
CA GLY A 101 -17.83 -17.60 -2.76
C GLY A 101 -16.94 -18.60 -3.53
N ARG A 102 -16.58 -18.31 -4.79
CA ARG A 102 -15.75 -19.19 -5.64
C ARG A 102 -14.33 -18.66 -5.86
N TYR A 103 -14.06 -17.41 -5.48
CA TYR A 103 -12.76 -16.75 -5.64
C TYR A 103 -12.13 -16.30 -4.32
N PHE A 104 -10.82 -16.13 -4.36
CA PHE A 104 -10.01 -15.40 -3.40
C PHE A 104 -9.36 -14.22 -4.11
N LEU A 105 -9.44 -13.05 -3.50
CA LEU A 105 -8.74 -11.86 -3.97
C LEU A 105 -7.36 -11.79 -3.33
N VAL A 106 -6.33 -11.59 -4.14
CA VAL A 106 -4.98 -11.26 -3.66
C VAL A 106 -4.57 -9.93 -4.27
N GLU A 107 -4.40 -8.94 -3.42
CA GLU A 107 -3.83 -7.65 -3.80
C GLU A 107 -2.29 -7.77 -3.83
N VAL A 108 -1.68 -7.32 -4.93
CA VAL A 108 -0.22 -7.30 -5.08
C VAL A 108 0.25 -5.87 -4.82
N SER A 109 0.93 -5.66 -3.68
CA SER A 109 1.55 -4.39 -3.32
C SER A 109 2.91 -4.20 -3.99
N PRO A 110 3.50 -2.98 -3.99
CA PRO A 110 4.91 -2.83 -4.33
C PRO A 110 5.76 -3.70 -3.39
N LEU A 111 6.98 -4.01 -3.80
CA LEU A 111 7.88 -4.88 -3.05
C LEU A 111 8.02 -4.39 -1.61
N SER A 112 7.91 -5.29 -0.65
CA SER A 112 8.35 -5.02 0.71
C SER A 112 9.85 -4.76 0.75
N LEU A 113 10.34 -4.12 1.83
CA LEU A 113 11.78 -3.88 2.01
C LEU A 113 12.60 -5.17 1.89
N LYS A 114 12.08 -6.27 2.46
CA LYS A 114 12.69 -7.59 2.36
C LYS A 114 12.75 -8.09 0.93
N GLU A 115 11.63 -8.07 0.20
CA GLU A 115 11.60 -8.57 -1.19
C GLU A 115 12.50 -7.72 -2.10
N PHE A 116 12.52 -6.41 -1.90
CA PHE A 116 13.45 -5.52 -2.59
C PHE A 116 14.91 -5.89 -2.28
N ALA A 117 15.25 -6.09 -1.00
CA ALA A 117 16.59 -6.49 -0.60
C ALA A 117 17.00 -7.83 -1.23
N GLU A 118 16.10 -8.82 -1.26
CA GLU A 118 16.36 -10.13 -1.85
C GLU A 118 16.60 -10.05 -3.36
N LEU A 119 15.83 -9.21 -4.07
CA LEU A 119 16.00 -8.97 -5.50
C LEU A 119 17.29 -8.18 -5.78
N HIS A 120 17.51 -7.08 -5.08
CA HIS A 120 18.65 -6.19 -5.28
C HIS A 120 19.99 -6.85 -4.92
N LEU A 121 20.04 -7.60 -3.82
CA LEU A 121 21.25 -8.29 -3.36
C LEU A 121 21.40 -9.68 -4.02
N LYS A 122 20.40 -10.14 -4.77
CA LYS A 122 20.35 -11.45 -5.43
C LYS A 122 20.63 -12.62 -4.47
N LYS A 123 20.19 -12.49 -3.22
CA LYS A 123 20.34 -13.51 -2.16
C LYS A 123 19.12 -13.54 -1.25
N HIS A 124 18.93 -14.63 -0.52
CA HIS A 124 17.94 -14.66 0.54
C HIS A 124 18.36 -13.70 1.67
N VAL A 125 17.38 -13.02 2.26
CA VAL A 125 17.59 -12.09 3.37
C VAL A 125 16.82 -12.58 4.60
N ASP A 126 17.54 -12.89 5.66
CA ASP A 126 16.98 -13.10 6.99
C ASP A 126 16.93 -11.75 7.73
N ILE A 127 15.72 -11.28 8.03
CA ILE A 127 15.50 -9.95 8.64
C ILE A 127 16.15 -9.79 10.01
N HIS A 128 16.41 -10.89 10.74
CA HIS A 128 17.00 -10.86 12.07
C HIS A 128 18.53 -10.88 12.03
N LEU A 129 19.12 -11.51 11.00
CA LEU A 129 20.57 -11.65 10.87
C LEU A 129 21.21 -10.54 10.02
N GLN A 130 20.42 -9.86 9.18
CA GLN A 130 20.92 -9.03 8.10
C GLN A 130 20.39 -7.59 8.16
N ARG A 131 20.28 -7.05 9.39
CA ARG A 131 19.72 -5.72 9.66
C ARG A 131 20.52 -4.60 8.97
N ASP A 132 21.85 -4.62 9.07
CA ASP A 132 22.72 -3.62 8.44
C ASP A 132 22.54 -3.56 6.92
N GLU A 133 22.28 -4.71 6.31
CA GLU A 133 22.08 -4.81 4.86
C GLU A 133 20.71 -4.25 4.45
N LEU A 134 19.68 -4.46 5.29
CA LEU A 134 18.36 -3.85 5.13
C LEU A 134 18.42 -2.34 5.28
N GLU A 135 19.14 -1.83 6.29
CA GLU A 135 19.35 -0.38 6.49
C GLU A 135 20.07 0.25 5.29
N ARG A 136 21.07 -0.43 4.72
CA ARG A 136 21.79 0.05 3.53
C ARG A 136 20.91 0.13 2.29
N VAL A 137 19.99 -0.83 2.09
CA VAL A 137 19.10 -0.83 0.91
C VAL A 137 17.83 0.01 1.11
N PHE A 138 17.48 0.36 2.34
CA PHE A 138 16.28 1.10 2.69
C PHE A 138 16.11 2.41 1.89
N PRO A 139 17.13 3.28 1.73
CA PRO A 139 17.01 4.49 0.90
C PRO A 139 16.77 4.21 -0.60
N LEU A 140 17.17 3.04 -1.10
CA LEU A 140 16.91 2.63 -2.48
C LEU A 140 15.47 2.12 -2.62
N TRP A 141 15.05 1.28 -1.68
CA TRP A 141 13.70 0.70 -1.65
C TRP A 141 12.60 1.77 -1.64
N ILE A 142 12.74 2.81 -0.82
CA ILE A 142 11.72 3.87 -0.75
C ILE A 142 11.47 4.55 -2.11
N LYS A 143 12.49 4.63 -2.98
CA LYS A 143 12.40 5.25 -4.30
C LYS A 143 12.05 4.24 -5.41
N ARG A 144 12.41 2.97 -5.25
CA ARG A 144 12.36 1.95 -6.31
C ARG A 144 11.62 0.67 -5.89
N PRO A 145 10.39 0.74 -5.36
CA PRO A 145 9.70 -0.42 -4.81
C PRO A 145 9.12 -1.36 -5.88
N PHE A 146 9.30 -1.08 -7.17
CA PHE A 146 8.76 -1.88 -8.27
C PHE A 146 9.81 -2.87 -8.82
N PRO A 147 9.45 -4.14 -9.08
CA PRO A 147 10.38 -5.16 -9.58
C PRO A 147 11.22 -4.74 -10.79
N GLU A 148 10.62 -3.99 -11.71
CA GLU A 148 11.21 -3.52 -12.97
C GLU A 148 12.40 -2.59 -12.78
N ILE A 149 12.40 -1.83 -11.68
CA ILE A 149 13.31 -0.70 -11.46
C ILE A 149 14.28 -0.93 -10.29
N VAL A 150 14.29 -2.15 -9.72
CA VAL A 150 15.19 -2.53 -8.60
C VAL A 150 16.66 -2.26 -8.92
N GLU A 151 17.07 -2.55 -10.15
CA GLU A 151 18.46 -2.43 -10.62
C GLU A 151 18.76 -1.07 -11.27
N TRP A 152 17.75 -0.20 -11.43
CA TRP A 152 17.94 1.07 -12.13
C TRP A 152 18.74 2.04 -11.26
N ARG A 153 19.78 2.65 -11.85
CA ARG A 153 20.68 3.56 -11.14
C ARG A 153 20.39 5.03 -11.40
N ASP A 154 19.81 5.34 -12.56
CA ASP A 154 19.41 6.70 -12.93
C ASP A 154 18.09 7.05 -12.25
N GLU A 155 18.15 8.01 -11.33
CA GLU A 155 17.00 8.46 -10.55
C GLU A 155 15.96 9.20 -11.40
N SER A 156 16.39 9.96 -12.41
CA SER A 156 15.47 10.64 -13.33
C SER A 156 14.63 9.63 -14.10
N ARG A 157 15.27 8.56 -14.57
CA ARG A 157 14.58 7.46 -15.27
C ARG A 157 13.62 6.70 -14.35
N VAL A 158 13.99 6.50 -13.08
CA VAL A 158 13.09 5.91 -12.07
C VAL A 158 11.85 6.79 -11.90
N TYR A 159 12.01 8.10 -11.80
CA TYR A 159 10.89 9.02 -11.63
C TYR A 159 10.00 9.11 -12.87
N GLU A 160 10.59 9.13 -14.06
CA GLU A 160 9.87 9.05 -15.33
C GLU A 160 9.01 7.77 -15.40
N TYR A 161 9.57 6.61 -15.08
CA TYR A 161 8.82 5.34 -15.04
C TYR A 161 7.63 5.40 -14.09
N ILE A 162 7.84 5.85 -12.85
CA ILE A 162 6.77 5.93 -11.83
C ILE A 162 5.70 6.94 -12.25
N ARG A 163 6.11 8.08 -12.80
CA ARG A 163 5.18 9.11 -13.26
C ARG A 163 4.37 8.60 -14.44
N GLU A 164 5.01 8.16 -15.51
CA GLU A 164 4.33 7.86 -16.77
C GLU A 164 3.57 6.54 -16.72
N LEU A 165 4.20 5.46 -16.24
CA LEU A 165 3.65 4.11 -16.36
C LEU A 165 2.83 3.68 -15.15
N VAL A 166 3.14 4.19 -13.96
CA VAL A 166 2.42 3.83 -12.73
C VAL A 166 1.31 4.82 -12.42
N THR A 167 1.55 6.12 -12.61
CA THR A 167 0.59 7.16 -12.18
C THR A 167 -0.23 7.73 -13.34
N GLU A 168 0.42 8.36 -14.33
CA GLU A 168 -0.26 9.07 -15.40
C GLU A 168 -1.05 8.16 -16.33
N ARG A 169 -0.55 6.95 -16.61
CA ARG A 169 -1.32 5.95 -17.36
C ARG A 169 -2.65 5.63 -16.69
N VAL A 170 -2.64 5.36 -15.39
CA VAL A 170 -3.85 5.07 -14.62
C VAL A 170 -4.80 6.27 -14.60
N VAL A 171 -4.25 7.45 -14.32
CA VAL A 171 -5.00 8.69 -14.08
C VAL A 171 -5.57 9.30 -15.36
N LYS A 172 -4.84 9.21 -16.48
CA LYS A 172 -5.20 9.85 -17.77
C LYS A 172 -5.85 8.88 -18.75
N VAL A 173 -5.55 7.59 -18.67
CA VAL A 173 -6.01 6.58 -19.64
C VAL A 173 -7.01 5.62 -19.01
N ASP A 174 -6.58 4.85 -18.00
CA ASP A 174 -7.36 3.72 -17.52
C ASP A 174 -8.63 4.17 -16.78
N LEU A 175 -8.50 5.06 -15.79
CA LEU A 175 -9.65 5.55 -15.02
C LEU A 175 -10.68 6.28 -15.92
N PRO A 176 -10.30 7.27 -16.74
CA PRO A 176 -11.24 7.91 -17.66
C PRO A 176 -11.85 6.94 -18.67
N GLY A 177 -11.05 6.01 -19.21
CA GLY A 177 -11.52 5.05 -20.22
C GLY A 177 -12.51 4.02 -19.67
N ILE A 178 -12.31 3.56 -18.43
CA ILE A 178 -13.15 2.52 -17.82
C ILE A 178 -14.40 3.14 -17.16
N TYR A 179 -14.26 4.28 -16.47
CA TYR A 179 -15.32 4.83 -15.62
C TYR A 179 -15.92 6.14 -16.11
N GLY A 180 -15.40 6.74 -17.20
CA GLY A 180 -15.90 8.02 -17.72
C GLY A 180 -15.63 9.21 -16.80
N VAL A 181 -14.68 9.09 -15.86
CA VAL A 181 -14.28 10.16 -14.95
C VAL A 181 -13.37 11.19 -15.63
N ARG A 182 -13.29 12.41 -15.08
CA ARG A 182 -12.58 13.52 -15.71
C ARG A 182 -11.08 13.40 -15.50
N GLY A 183 -10.37 12.89 -16.51
CA GLY A 183 -8.90 12.76 -16.51
C GLY A 183 -8.13 14.02 -16.10
N PRO A 184 -8.48 15.24 -16.57
CA PRO A 184 -7.83 16.47 -16.11
C PRO A 184 -7.98 16.73 -14.60
N LEU A 185 -9.16 16.43 -14.04
CA LEU A 185 -9.40 16.58 -12.60
C LEU A 185 -8.61 15.54 -11.79
N LEU A 186 -8.59 14.27 -12.25
CA LEU A 186 -7.77 13.24 -11.61
C LEU A 186 -6.28 13.60 -11.65
N SER A 187 -5.80 14.18 -12.74
CA SER A 187 -4.40 14.61 -12.89
C SER A 187 -4.04 15.71 -11.91
N ALA A 188 -4.86 16.77 -11.84
CA ALA A 188 -4.64 17.88 -10.91
C ALA A 188 -4.70 17.42 -9.45
N LEU A 189 -5.63 16.52 -9.11
CA LEU A 189 -5.73 15.94 -7.77
C LEU A 189 -4.53 15.05 -7.44
N SER A 190 -4.09 14.21 -8.37
CA SER A 190 -2.92 13.34 -8.18
C SER A 190 -1.66 14.18 -7.93
N GLU A 191 -1.43 15.21 -8.74
CA GLU A 191 -0.31 16.13 -8.54
C GLU A 191 -0.37 16.83 -7.18
N LEU A 192 -1.54 17.35 -6.79
CA LEU A 192 -1.74 17.99 -5.49
C LEU A 192 -1.42 17.04 -4.32
N PHE A 193 -1.97 15.82 -4.33
CA PHE A 193 -1.83 14.88 -3.23
C PHE A 193 -0.46 14.23 -3.17
N LEU A 194 0.11 13.86 -4.32
CA LEU A 194 1.42 13.21 -4.38
C LEU A 194 2.55 14.18 -4.06
N SER A 195 2.41 15.48 -4.37
CA SER A 195 3.38 16.50 -3.94
C SER A 195 3.25 16.89 -2.45
N ASN A 196 2.10 16.59 -1.82
CA ASN A 196 1.80 16.95 -0.43
C ASN A 196 1.31 15.77 0.42
N PRO A 197 2.16 14.75 0.71
CA PRO A 197 1.81 13.68 1.64
C PRO A 197 1.36 14.22 3.00
N GLY A 198 0.26 13.68 3.51
CA GLY A 198 -0.33 14.05 4.81
C GLY A 198 -1.24 15.28 4.79
N MET A 199 -1.53 15.84 3.61
CA MET A 199 -2.39 17.01 3.48
C MET A 199 -3.79 16.76 4.08
N ILE A 200 -4.24 17.69 4.92
CA ILE A 200 -5.61 17.67 5.46
C ILE A 200 -6.58 18.17 4.40
N LEU A 201 -7.50 17.31 4.00
CA LEU A 201 -8.52 17.59 3.01
C LEU A 201 -9.64 18.44 3.62
N ASN A 202 -9.74 19.68 3.16
CA ASN A 202 -10.94 20.48 3.24
C ASN A 202 -11.72 20.39 1.92
N LEU A 203 -12.62 19.41 1.86
CA LEU A 203 -13.37 19.07 0.65
C LEU A 203 -14.17 20.27 0.09
N SER A 204 -14.74 21.12 0.96
CA SER A 204 -15.52 22.29 0.53
C SER A 204 -14.63 23.38 -0.07
N SER A 205 -13.45 23.62 0.50
CA SER A 205 -12.49 24.57 -0.06
C SER A 205 -11.97 24.06 -1.41
N LEU A 206 -11.51 22.81 -1.44
CA LEU A 206 -10.92 22.23 -2.65
C LEU A 206 -11.92 22.17 -3.81
N ALA A 207 -13.20 21.85 -3.54
CA ALA A 207 -14.25 21.88 -4.54
C ALA A 207 -14.46 23.30 -5.13
N ARG A 208 -14.39 24.34 -4.29
CA ARG A 208 -14.49 25.74 -4.72
C ARG A 208 -13.28 26.15 -5.56
N ASP A 209 -12.08 25.81 -5.10
CA ASP A 209 -10.82 26.19 -5.75
C ASP A 209 -10.70 25.53 -7.14
N LEU A 210 -11.13 24.26 -7.25
CA LEU A 210 -11.17 23.52 -8.51
C LEU A 210 -12.43 23.77 -9.34
N ARG A 211 -13.38 24.58 -8.85
CA ARG A 211 -14.66 24.89 -9.51
C ARG A 211 -15.46 23.65 -9.92
N VAL A 212 -15.53 22.65 -9.05
CA VAL A 212 -16.28 21.40 -9.27
C VAL A 212 -17.30 21.16 -8.16
N GLY A 213 -18.35 20.40 -8.48
CA GLY A 213 -19.32 19.96 -7.47
C GLY A 213 -18.66 19.05 -6.43
N LYS A 214 -19.09 19.15 -5.16
CA LYS A 214 -18.57 18.33 -4.06
C LYS A 214 -18.68 16.82 -4.34
N GLN A 215 -19.80 16.38 -4.91
CA GLN A 215 -20.04 14.99 -5.28
C GLN A 215 -19.03 14.51 -6.35
N VAL A 216 -18.73 15.36 -7.34
CA VAL A 216 -17.71 15.06 -8.37
C VAL A 216 -16.36 14.89 -7.70
N LEU A 217 -15.97 15.78 -6.79
CA LEU A 217 -14.70 15.65 -6.07
C LEU A 217 -14.63 14.39 -5.19
N GLU A 218 -15.71 14.04 -4.49
CA GLU A 218 -15.80 12.79 -3.70
C GLU A 218 -15.66 11.54 -4.57
N GLU A 219 -16.30 11.53 -5.75
CA GLU A 219 -16.17 10.46 -6.73
C GLU A 219 -14.73 10.33 -7.24
N HIS A 220 -14.07 11.44 -7.56
CA HIS A 220 -12.68 11.41 -8.07
C HIS A 220 -11.70 10.98 -6.98
N LEU A 221 -11.90 11.42 -5.74
CA LEU A 221 -11.13 10.94 -4.58
C LEU A 221 -11.29 9.43 -4.38
N PHE A 222 -12.52 8.93 -4.50
CA PHE A 222 -12.81 7.51 -4.43
C PHE A 222 -12.05 6.73 -5.52
N PHE A 223 -12.04 7.21 -6.76
CA PHE A 223 -11.31 6.52 -7.84
C PHE A 223 -9.79 6.57 -7.68
N LEU A 224 -9.22 7.67 -7.16
CA LEU A 224 -7.79 7.73 -6.86
C LEU A 224 -7.38 6.79 -5.72
N GLU A 225 -8.20 6.70 -4.68
CA GLU A 225 -7.97 5.75 -3.58
C GLU A 225 -8.16 4.31 -4.04
N PHE A 226 -9.19 4.07 -4.84
CA PHE A 226 -9.48 2.77 -5.43
C PHE A 226 -8.35 2.28 -6.34
N ALA A 227 -7.84 3.14 -7.20
CA ALA A 227 -6.71 2.85 -8.09
C ALA A 227 -5.35 2.84 -7.35
N LYS A 228 -5.34 2.94 -6.02
CA LYS A 228 -4.14 2.90 -5.18
C LYS A 228 -3.10 3.95 -5.59
N ILE A 229 -3.57 5.13 -6.01
CA ILE A 229 -2.73 6.32 -6.18
C ILE A 229 -2.57 7.02 -4.83
N ILE A 230 -3.68 7.14 -4.10
CA ILE A 230 -3.73 7.76 -2.78
C ILE A 230 -4.28 6.79 -1.73
N ARG A 231 -4.14 7.19 -0.47
CA ARG A 231 -4.75 6.58 0.71
C ARG A 231 -5.39 7.67 1.55
N VAL A 232 -6.62 7.44 2.00
CA VAL A 232 -7.35 8.35 2.87
C VAL A 232 -7.25 7.88 4.33
N VAL A 233 -6.63 8.69 5.17
CA VAL A 233 -6.52 8.44 6.61
C VAL A 233 -7.56 9.30 7.35
N LYS A 234 -8.46 8.65 8.09
CA LYS A 234 -9.62 9.31 8.73
C LYS A 234 -9.29 9.77 10.14
N ASN A 235 -9.87 10.89 10.57
CA ASN A 235 -9.70 11.36 11.94
C ASN A 235 -10.60 10.56 12.89
N PHE A 236 -9.98 9.72 13.73
CA PHE A 236 -10.66 8.91 14.73
C PHE A 236 -11.51 9.79 15.66
N ARG A 237 -12.80 9.44 15.71
CA ARG A 237 -13.78 10.00 16.63
C ARG A 237 -14.66 8.85 17.13
N PRO A 238 -14.82 8.67 18.45
CA PRO A 238 -15.70 7.64 18.99
C PRO A 238 -17.14 7.70 18.44
N SER A 239 -17.60 8.88 18.01
CA SER A 239 -18.86 9.02 17.27
C SER A 239 -18.63 8.87 15.74
N THR A 240 -19.17 7.78 15.19
CA THR A 240 -19.05 7.39 13.76
C THR A 240 -19.53 8.47 12.78
N ARG A 241 -20.53 9.28 13.17
CA ARG A 241 -21.04 10.41 12.36
C ARG A 241 -20.06 11.59 12.23
N ALA A 242 -19.09 11.71 13.13
CA ALA A 242 -18.06 12.76 13.08
C ALA A 242 -16.79 12.29 12.35
N GLU A 243 -16.41 11.02 12.52
CA GLU A 243 -15.24 10.39 11.90
C GLU A 243 -15.27 10.43 10.37
N SER A 244 -16.44 10.23 9.76
CA SER A 244 -16.59 10.22 8.29
C SER A 244 -16.45 11.61 7.63
N ARG A 245 -16.68 12.71 8.36
CA ARG A 245 -16.97 14.02 7.76
C ARG A 245 -15.91 15.11 7.92
N LYS A 246 -14.91 14.98 8.80
CA LYS A 246 -13.99 16.10 9.09
C LYS A 246 -12.52 15.70 9.08
N MET A 247 -11.72 16.53 8.39
CA MET A 247 -10.25 16.51 8.40
C MET A 247 -9.68 15.13 8.01
N LYS A 248 -10.00 14.63 6.83
CA LYS A 248 -9.29 13.44 6.32
C LYS A 248 -7.87 13.86 5.94
N LYS A 249 -6.85 13.07 6.24
CA LYS A 249 -5.51 13.24 5.66
C LYS A 249 -5.39 12.40 4.39
N ILE A 250 -4.71 12.93 3.38
CA ILE A 250 -4.40 12.21 2.14
C ILE A 250 -2.91 11.90 2.11
N TYR A 251 -2.57 10.64 1.90
CA TYR A 251 -1.20 10.17 1.69
C TYR A 251 -1.10 9.49 0.33
N PRO A 252 0.10 9.41 -0.28
CA PRO A 252 0.31 8.50 -1.41
C PRO A 252 0.05 7.06 -0.94
N PHE A 253 -0.48 6.20 -1.81
CA PHE A 253 -0.67 4.79 -1.46
C PHE A 253 0.67 4.11 -1.10
N HIS A 254 1.70 4.42 -1.88
CA HIS A 254 3.09 4.09 -1.58
C HIS A 254 3.97 5.34 -1.76
N LEU A 255 4.89 5.61 -0.83
CA LEU A 255 5.73 6.83 -0.82
C LEU A 255 6.43 7.10 -2.16
N ALA A 256 6.89 6.05 -2.84
CA ALA A 256 7.58 6.16 -4.13
C ALA A 256 6.80 6.98 -5.19
N LEU A 257 5.46 6.98 -5.13
CA LEU A 257 4.62 7.76 -6.04
C LEU A 257 4.79 9.27 -5.88
N SER A 258 5.30 9.74 -4.74
CA SER A 258 5.47 11.18 -4.48
C SER A 258 6.76 11.76 -5.03
N PHE A 259 7.84 10.97 -5.12
CA PHE A 259 9.14 11.50 -5.57
C PHE A 259 9.14 12.12 -6.98
N PRO A 260 8.41 11.59 -7.99
CA PRO A 260 8.33 12.25 -9.29
C PRO A 260 7.64 13.63 -9.28
N TYR A 261 6.80 13.90 -8.28
CA TYR A 261 6.07 15.17 -8.14
C TYR A 261 6.76 16.12 -7.16
N HIS A 262 7.53 15.58 -6.22
CA HIS A 262 8.29 16.33 -5.23
C HIS A 262 9.54 15.54 -4.84
N PRO A 263 10.67 15.66 -5.56
CA PRO A 263 11.89 14.91 -5.27
C PRO A 263 12.49 15.22 -3.89
N SER A 264 12.32 16.45 -3.42
CA SER A 264 12.91 17.01 -2.19
C SER A 264 11.97 16.98 -0.99
N LEU A 265 11.24 15.87 -0.79
CA LEU A 265 10.34 15.73 0.36
C LEU A 265 11.08 15.85 1.69
N ASP A 266 10.45 16.56 2.63
CA ASP A 266 10.89 16.63 4.01
C ASP A 266 10.95 15.24 4.67
N ARG A 267 11.95 15.02 5.53
CA ARG A 267 12.16 13.73 6.22
C ARG A 267 10.98 13.33 7.09
N GLY A 268 10.34 14.28 7.77
CA GLY A 268 9.13 14.03 8.56
C GLY A 268 7.99 13.50 7.69
N LYS A 269 7.73 14.14 6.54
CA LYS A 269 6.74 13.68 5.56
C LYS A 269 7.05 12.30 5.00
N ILE A 270 8.32 12.00 4.74
CA ILE A 270 8.76 10.67 4.27
C ILE A 270 8.40 9.61 5.31
N LEU A 271 8.80 9.81 6.58
CA LEU A 271 8.53 8.83 7.64
C LEU A 271 7.04 8.66 7.91
N GLU A 272 6.29 9.76 8.01
CA GLU A 272 4.83 9.71 8.17
C GLU A 272 4.17 8.93 7.02
N ALA A 273 4.55 9.22 5.77
CA ALA A 273 3.98 8.53 4.62
C ALA A 273 4.35 7.05 4.56
N LEU A 274 5.53 6.64 5.03
CA LEU A 274 5.90 5.22 5.16
C LEU A 274 5.03 4.49 6.19
N VAL A 275 4.79 5.11 7.35
CA VAL A 275 3.90 4.56 8.38
C VAL A 275 2.45 4.54 7.88
N ALA A 276 2.01 5.61 7.20
CA ALA A 276 0.65 5.76 6.67
C ALA A 276 0.22 4.62 5.74
N GLN A 277 1.15 3.96 5.05
CA GLN A 277 0.83 2.86 4.12
C GLN A 277 0.04 1.72 4.77
N ARG A 278 0.17 1.56 6.09
CA ARG A 278 -0.51 0.53 6.90
C ARG A 278 -1.61 1.09 7.80
N MET A 279 -1.92 2.38 7.68
CA MET A 279 -2.82 3.07 8.61
C MET A 279 -4.11 3.51 7.92
N GLU A 280 -5.19 3.50 8.69
CA GLU A 280 -6.51 3.95 8.24
C GLU A 280 -7.01 5.16 9.02
N ARG A 281 -6.44 5.38 10.21
CA ARG A 281 -6.90 6.39 11.15
C ARG A 281 -5.73 7.15 11.77
N TYR A 282 -5.99 8.40 12.08
CA TYR A 282 -5.17 9.24 12.95
C TYR A 282 -6.07 9.87 14.02
N TRP A 283 -5.51 10.63 14.97
CA TRP A 283 -6.35 11.35 15.92
C TRP A 283 -5.92 12.80 16.05
N ARG A 284 -6.88 13.72 15.98
CA ARG A 284 -6.64 15.14 16.28
C ARG A 284 -7.78 15.73 17.07
N GLU A 285 -7.54 16.41 18.18
CA GLU A 285 -8.54 17.16 18.95
C GLU A 285 -7.99 18.53 19.35
N GLY A 286 -8.57 19.60 18.78
CA GLY A 286 -8.04 20.95 18.94
C GLY A 286 -6.63 21.06 18.36
N SER A 287 -5.68 21.47 19.19
CA SER A 287 -4.25 21.55 18.86
C SER A 287 -3.47 20.24 19.07
N ARG A 288 -4.07 19.22 19.70
CA ARG A 288 -3.41 17.94 19.94
C ARG A 288 -3.62 17.01 18.76
N GLU A 289 -2.57 16.31 18.38
CA GLU A 289 -2.57 15.36 17.28
C GLU A 289 -1.69 14.16 17.63
N VAL A 290 -2.15 12.97 17.25
CA VAL A 290 -1.38 11.72 17.22
C VAL A 290 -1.43 11.24 15.78
N ASP A 291 -0.25 10.97 15.21
CA ASP A 291 -0.07 10.79 13.78
C ASP A 291 -0.89 9.63 13.21
N PHE A 292 -0.96 8.50 13.94
CA PHE A 292 -1.76 7.35 13.54
C PHE A 292 -2.35 6.58 14.72
N ILE A 293 -3.47 5.89 14.47
CA ILE A 293 -4.13 5.00 15.42
C ILE A 293 -4.23 3.61 14.79
N GLY A 294 -3.52 2.65 15.37
CA GLY A 294 -3.52 1.25 14.97
C GLY A 294 -4.74 0.46 15.46
N ALA A 295 -4.62 -0.87 15.41
CA ALA A 295 -5.61 -1.78 16.00
C ALA A 295 -5.73 -1.53 17.52
N ASP A 296 -6.90 -1.84 18.09
CA ASP A 296 -7.17 -1.70 19.53
C ASP A 296 -6.86 -0.32 20.14
N LEU A 297 -6.96 0.73 19.31
CA LEU A 297 -6.63 2.11 19.64
C LEU A 297 -5.17 2.30 20.10
N GLN A 298 -4.23 1.52 19.57
CA GLN A 298 -2.81 1.75 19.77
C GLN A 298 -2.40 3.10 19.16
N PRO A 299 -1.93 4.08 19.96
CA PRO A 299 -1.52 5.36 19.42
C PRO A 299 -0.07 5.30 18.95
N ILE A 300 0.19 5.87 17.77
CA ILE A 300 1.48 5.86 17.10
C ILE A 300 1.87 7.30 16.76
N GLU A 301 3.02 7.73 17.28
CA GLU A 301 3.65 9.01 16.95
C GLU A 301 4.84 8.76 16.02
N VAL A 302 5.09 9.64 15.06
CA VAL A 302 6.20 9.55 14.11
C VAL A 302 7.16 10.73 14.31
N LYS A 303 8.47 10.46 14.37
CA LYS A 303 9.51 11.48 14.56
C LYS A 303 10.71 11.23 13.65
N ALA A 304 11.02 12.18 12.76
CA ALA A 304 12.25 12.19 11.97
C ALA A 304 13.43 12.76 12.78
N LYS A 305 13.82 12.02 13.83
CA LYS A 305 14.98 12.30 14.69
C LYS A 305 15.55 10.98 15.21
N GLU A 306 16.85 10.96 15.49
CA GLU A 306 17.52 9.83 16.15
C GLU A 306 17.31 9.80 17.66
N GLU A 307 17.06 10.96 18.27
CA GLU A 307 16.74 11.09 19.68
C GLU A 307 15.37 11.73 19.86
N VAL A 308 14.53 11.10 20.69
CA VAL A 308 13.20 11.61 21.03
C VAL A 308 13.01 11.46 22.53
N ARG A 309 12.72 12.57 23.20
CA ARG A 309 12.50 12.60 24.65
C ARG A 309 11.02 12.49 25.00
N ALA A 310 10.72 11.88 26.14
CA ALA A 310 9.38 11.79 26.73
C ALA A 310 8.60 13.12 26.76
N GLY A 311 9.28 14.23 27.03
CA GLY A 311 8.67 15.57 27.09
C GLY A 311 8.07 16.04 25.76
N GLU A 312 8.51 15.50 24.62
CA GLU A 312 7.98 15.82 23.29
C GLU A 312 6.69 15.05 22.95
N LEU A 313 6.29 14.09 23.79
CA LEU A 313 5.20 13.13 23.53
C LEU A 313 3.88 13.51 24.21
N GLY A 314 3.66 14.81 24.45
CA GLY A 314 2.50 15.32 25.19
C GLY A 314 1.16 14.90 24.61
N SER A 315 1.00 14.93 23.28
CA SER A 315 -0.23 14.50 22.59
C SER A 315 -0.45 13.00 22.70
N LEU A 316 0.61 12.20 22.53
CA LEU A 316 0.58 10.74 22.68
C LEU A 316 0.16 10.34 24.09
N ILE A 317 0.82 10.88 25.12
CA ILE A 317 0.52 10.63 26.53
C ILE A 317 -0.91 11.06 26.87
N TYR A 318 -1.36 12.20 26.34
CA TYR A 318 -2.73 12.67 26.53
C TYR A 318 -3.74 11.69 25.93
N PHE A 319 -3.52 11.23 24.71
CA PHE A 319 -4.38 10.22 24.07
C PHE A 319 -4.45 8.95 24.90
N MET A 320 -3.30 8.44 25.35
CA MET A 320 -3.20 7.22 26.16
C MET A 320 -4.06 7.34 27.42
N LYS A 321 -3.94 8.44 28.17
CA LYS A 321 -4.75 8.70 29.36
C LYS A 321 -6.24 8.81 29.04
N LYS A 322 -6.58 9.56 27.99
CA LYS A 322 -7.98 9.80 27.59
C LYS A 322 -8.72 8.51 27.22
N TYR A 323 -8.06 7.60 26.52
CA TYR A 323 -8.66 6.35 26.02
C TYR A 323 -8.24 5.10 26.82
N GLY A 324 -7.63 5.30 28.00
CA GLY A 324 -7.23 4.22 28.90
C GLY A 324 -6.21 3.24 28.32
N ARG A 325 -5.34 3.69 27.39
CA ARG A 325 -4.26 2.87 26.82
C ARG A 325 -3.04 2.94 27.73
N LYS A 326 -2.46 1.78 28.06
CA LYS A 326 -1.23 1.68 28.87
C LYS A 326 0.04 1.73 28.03
N GLU A 327 -0.08 1.46 26.72
CA GLU A 327 1.04 1.41 25.80
C GLU A 327 0.82 2.34 24.60
N GLY A 328 1.91 2.97 24.15
CA GLY A 328 1.97 3.77 22.94
C GLY A 328 3.26 3.49 22.19
N THR A 329 3.29 3.83 20.91
CA THR A 329 4.44 3.56 20.04
C THR A 329 4.97 4.88 19.46
N VAL A 330 6.29 5.02 19.42
CA VAL A 330 6.97 6.09 18.69
C VAL A 330 7.81 5.45 17.60
N VAL A 331 7.48 5.73 16.34
CA VAL A 331 8.26 5.30 15.19
C VAL A 331 9.24 6.42 14.82
N TYR A 332 10.54 6.11 14.79
CA TYR A 332 11.59 7.12 14.64
C TYR A 332 12.88 6.56 14.03
N GLU A 333 13.94 7.37 13.92
CA GLU A 333 15.19 6.99 13.23
C GLU A 333 16.25 6.41 14.17
N GLY A 334 16.04 6.46 15.50
CA GLY A 334 17.01 5.94 16.47
C GLY A 334 16.87 4.46 16.79
N THR A 335 17.62 4.01 17.80
CA THR A 335 17.66 2.61 18.26
C THR A 335 16.42 2.21 19.06
N SER A 336 15.71 1.19 18.57
CA SER A 336 14.54 0.62 19.25
C SER A 336 14.78 0.38 20.75
N ARG A 337 13.87 0.91 21.60
CA ARG A 337 13.97 0.85 23.06
C ARG A 337 12.61 0.96 23.71
N GLU A 338 12.54 0.70 25.00
CA GLU A 338 11.33 0.90 25.80
C GLU A 338 11.59 1.92 26.91
N GLU A 339 10.62 2.80 27.15
CA GLU A 339 10.67 3.78 28.23
C GLU A 339 9.37 3.73 29.03
N ARG A 340 9.47 3.88 30.35
CA ARG A 340 8.31 3.99 31.24
C ARG A 340 8.19 5.40 31.78
N ILE A 341 7.02 5.99 31.60
CA ILE A 341 6.66 7.29 32.16
C ILE A 341 5.48 7.07 33.09
N ASN A 342 5.75 7.10 34.40
CA ASN A 342 4.79 6.71 35.43
C ASN A 342 4.27 5.27 35.18
N SER A 343 2.96 5.11 34.99
CA SER A 343 2.31 3.83 34.68
C SER A 343 2.17 3.53 33.18
N LEU A 344 2.70 4.39 32.31
CA LEU A 344 2.60 4.26 30.86
C LEU A 344 3.90 3.69 30.27
N LYS A 345 3.77 2.81 29.29
CA LYS A 345 4.87 2.24 28.52
C LYS A 345 4.91 2.89 27.14
N ILE A 346 6.08 3.37 26.72
CA ILE A 346 6.31 3.87 25.36
C ILE A 346 7.32 2.97 24.68
N ASN A 347 6.90 2.37 23.57
CA ASN A 347 7.74 1.54 22.72
C ASN A 347 8.32 2.42 21.61
N PHE A 348 9.61 2.74 21.70
CA PHE A 348 10.33 3.41 20.62
C PHE A 348 10.79 2.35 19.61
N ARG A 349 10.36 2.49 18.36
CA ARG A 349 10.63 1.55 17.27
C ARG A 349 11.35 2.27 16.15
N ASN A 350 12.50 1.74 15.75
CA ASN A 350 13.16 2.18 14.54
C ASN A 350 12.21 1.97 13.33
N ILE A 351 12.21 2.91 12.39
CA ILE A 351 11.35 2.85 11.20
C ILE A 351 11.56 1.56 10.39
N VAL A 352 12.79 1.06 10.28
CA VAL A 352 13.07 -0.18 9.54
C VAL A 352 12.45 -1.38 10.24
N ASP A 353 12.60 -1.48 11.57
CA ASP A 353 12.01 -2.56 12.35
C ASP A 353 10.48 -2.54 12.24
N PHE A 354 9.87 -1.35 12.37
CA PHE A 354 8.43 -1.17 12.24
C PHE A 354 7.88 -1.61 10.87
N LEU A 355 8.65 -1.44 9.80
CA LEU A 355 8.23 -1.81 8.45
C LEU A 355 8.45 -3.29 8.11
N LEU A 356 9.19 -4.04 8.95
CA LEU A 356 9.47 -5.47 8.76
C LEU A 356 8.54 -6.37 9.59
N GLU A 357 7.85 -5.80 10.57
CA GLU A 357 6.72 -6.40 11.30
C GLU A 357 5.45 -6.46 10.42
#